data_AF-A0A8S1R1Z6-F1
#
_entry.id   AF-A0A8S1R1Z6-F1
#
_cell.length_a   1.000
_cell.length_b   1.000
_cell.length_c   1.000
_cell.angle_alpha   90.00
_cell.angle_beta   90.00
_cell.angle_gamma   90.00
#
_symmetry.space_group_name_H-M   'P 1'
#
loop_
_entity.id
_entity.type
_entity.pdbx_description
1 polymer ?
#
loop_
_entity_poly.entity_id
_entity_poly.type
_entity_poly.pdbx_seq_one_letter_code
_entity_poly.pdbx_strand_id
1 'polypeptide(L)'
;MQPPGEQPQEEGEQKPKEEQQQPQKQEKPPAKNYLDLSNKPIPPNSTVIHFEVCINCQKSHSFCTQHDELRYAKLYHDFKEAVEAAIPNSFCVVNFSTNKPSIGAFEITHQNKIIYSKKNSGLFPAVAPTVDRIKRFLDDLQNGKDVKGYATTKEKKQEKPIEKKSKPTFQAYIKMKEEEFARQEAIREENERKRKEQEEKEEKERQERERIEAENKKKAEEEAAKKAEEEKLKKEEEDKIKAEEAAKKAEEAKNNPQNQEGEKPNEQPQGEKPAQ
;
A
#
# COMPACT_ATOMS: atom_id res chain seq x y z
N MET A 1 -14.56 10.36 -56.65
CA MET A 1 -13.14 10.06 -56.38
C MET A 1 -12.95 10.04 -54.88
N GLN A 2 -13.06 8.86 -54.29
CA GLN A 2 -12.78 8.61 -52.87
C GLN A 2 -11.33 8.12 -52.74
N PRO A 3 -10.58 8.56 -51.72
CA PRO A 3 -9.25 8.01 -51.46
C PRO A 3 -9.35 6.59 -50.88
N PRO A 4 -8.35 5.73 -51.13
CA PRO A 4 -8.32 4.37 -50.60
C PRO A 4 -8.09 4.37 -49.09
N GLY A 5 -8.85 3.54 -48.38
CA GLY A 5 -8.75 3.37 -46.94
C GLY A 5 -7.50 2.58 -46.53
N GLU A 6 -6.77 3.13 -45.57
CA GLU A 6 -5.75 2.40 -44.81
C GLU A 6 -6.43 1.42 -43.85
N GLN A 7 -6.11 0.13 -44.00
CA GLN A 7 -6.41 -0.88 -43.00
C GLN A 7 -5.28 -0.90 -41.96
N PRO A 8 -5.58 -0.85 -40.66
CA PRO A 8 -4.57 -1.04 -39.63
C PRO A 8 -4.12 -2.50 -39.59
N GLN A 9 -2.80 -2.71 -39.59
CA GLN A 9 -2.18 -4.01 -39.30
C GLN A 9 -2.38 -4.33 -37.81
N GLU A 10 -3.14 -5.38 -37.51
CA GLU A 10 -3.19 -5.98 -36.17
C GLU A 10 -1.84 -6.67 -35.90
N GLU A 11 -1.06 -6.09 -34.98
CA GLU A 11 0.06 -6.78 -34.34
C GLU A 11 -0.50 -7.90 -33.46
N GLY A 12 -0.28 -9.15 -33.88
CA GLY A 12 -0.59 -10.32 -33.10
C GLY A 12 0.34 -10.45 -31.88
N GLU A 13 -0.16 -10.09 -30.70
CA GLU A 13 0.42 -10.51 -29.42
C GLU A 13 0.37 -12.04 -29.30
N GLN A 14 1.52 -12.68 -29.54
CA GLN A 14 1.72 -14.08 -29.19
C GLN A 14 1.77 -14.22 -27.67
N LYS A 15 0.63 -14.59 -27.08
CA LYS A 15 0.55 -15.07 -25.69
C LYS A 15 1.50 -16.28 -25.52
N PRO A 16 2.42 -16.26 -24.53
CA PRO A 16 3.20 -17.44 -24.19
C PRO A 16 2.25 -18.57 -23.77
N LYS A 17 2.41 -19.75 -24.38
CA LYS A 17 1.80 -20.99 -23.89
C LYS A 17 2.36 -21.27 -22.50
N GLU A 18 1.56 -21.03 -21.46
CA GLU A 18 1.79 -21.63 -20.14
C GLU A 18 1.73 -23.16 -20.32
N GLU A 19 2.90 -23.78 -20.36
CA GLU A 19 3.05 -25.21 -20.08
C GLU A 19 2.49 -25.46 -18.67
N GLN A 20 1.25 -25.93 -18.61
CA GLN A 20 0.68 -26.57 -17.44
C GLN A 20 1.53 -27.79 -17.11
N GLN A 21 2.59 -27.59 -16.33
CA GLN A 21 3.26 -28.66 -15.62
C GLN A 21 2.22 -29.28 -14.68
N GLN A 22 1.68 -30.43 -15.09
CA GLN A 22 0.90 -31.27 -14.20
C GLN A 22 1.74 -31.49 -12.95
N PRO A 23 1.24 -31.13 -11.74
CA PRO A 23 1.96 -31.41 -10.52
C PRO A 23 2.17 -32.91 -10.45
N GLN A 24 3.42 -33.34 -10.56
CA GLN A 24 3.80 -34.73 -10.34
C GLN A 24 3.22 -35.11 -8.98
N LYS A 25 2.27 -36.05 -8.98
CA LYS A 25 1.79 -36.72 -7.78
C LYS A 25 3.00 -37.38 -7.15
N GLN A 26 3.66 -36.68 -6.24
CA GLN A 26 4.62 -37.30 -5.33
C GLN A 26 3.85 -38.38 -4.58
N GLU A 27 4.14 -39.63 -4.91
CA GLU A 27 3.60 -40.79 -4.21
C GLU A 27 3.96 -40.61 -2.74
N LYS A 28 2.94 -40.35 -1.91
CA LYS A 28 3.12 -40.23 -0.47
C LYS A 28 3.75 -41.53 0.00
N PRO A 29 4.95 -41.50 0.61
CA PRO A 29 5.54 -42.70 1.16
C PRO A 29 4.56 -43.36 2.13
N PRO A 30 4.48 -44.70 2.15
CA PRO A 30 3.59 -45.42 3.05
C PRO A 30 3.83 -44.95 4.48
N ALA A 31 2.74 -44.72 5.22
CA ALA A 31 2.75 -44.20 6.58
C ALA A 31 3.50 -45.15 7.54
N LYS A 32 4.83 -45.06 7.54
CA LYS A 32 5.67 -45.66 8.57
C LYS A 32 5.42 -44.89 9.86
N ASN A 33 5.31 -45.59 10.99
CA ASN A 33 5.34 -44.94 12.30
C ASN A 33 6.65 -44.17 12.42
N TYR A 34 6.60 -42.85 12.28
CA TYR A 34 7.78 -41.95 12.30
C TYR A 34 8.41 -41.81 13.68
N LEU A 35 7.66 -42.20 14.72
CA LEU A 35 8.12 -42.21 16.10
C LEU A 35 8.58 -43.62 16.43
N ASP A 36 9.87 -43.74 16.72
CA ASP A 36 10.46 -44.92 17.32
C ASP A 36 9.94 -45.00 18.77
N LEU A 37 8.78 -45.62 18.98
CA LEU A 37 8.24 -45.99 20.30
C LEU A 37 9.08 -47.12 20.93
N SER A 38 10.35 -47.25 20.57
CA SER A 38 11.17 -48.36 21.01
C SER A 38 11.17 -48.43 22.52
N ASN A 39 10.83 -49.62 23.02
CA ASN A 39 10.99 -50.03 24.40
C ASN A 39 12.47 -50.16 24.78
N LYS A 40 13.31 -49.22 24.33
CA LYS A 40 14.71 -49.18 24.70
C LYS A 40 14.77 -49.06 26.22
N PRO A 41 15.53 -49.92 26.90
CA PRO A 41 15.67 -49.82 28.34
C PRO A 41 16.24 -48.44 28.67
N ILE A 42 15.58 -47.74 29.59
CA ILE A 42 16.04 -46.44 30.06
C ILE A 42 17.38 -46.66 30.79
N PRO A 43 18.46 -45.96 30.40
CA PRO A 43 19.74 -46.10 31.06
C PRO A 43 19.63 -45.77 32.56
N PRO A 44 20.30 -46.53 33.45
CA PRO A 44 20.28 -46.25 34.87
C PRO A 44 20.84 -44.85 35.15
N ASN A 45 20.27 -44.15 36.12
CA ASN A 45 20.65 -42.79 36.54
C ASN A 45 20.51 -41.70 35.46
N SER A 46 19.76 -41.96 34.38
CA SER A 46 19.49 -40.94 33.36
C SER A 46 18.38 -39.97 33.77
N THR A 47 18.49 -38.73 33.31
CA THR A 47 17.44 -37.71 33.44
C THR A 47 16.43 -37.92 32.31
N VAL A 48 15.31 -38.56 32.61
CA VAL A 48 14.29 -38.88 31.61
C VAL A 48 13.41 -37.66 31.31
N ILE A 49 13.37 -37.25 30.04
CA ILE A 49 12.48 -36.20 29.54
C ILE A 49 11.39 -36.87 28.71
N HIS A 50 10.13 -36.74 29.17
CA HIS A 50 8.98 -37.37 28.54
C HIS A 50 8.29 -36.39 27.60
N PHE A 51 8.13 -36.81 26.34
CA PHE A 51 7.37 -36.12 25.33
C PHE A 51 6.03 -36.83 25.11
N GLU A 52 4.92 -36.13 25.33
CA GLU A 52 3.61 -36.58 24.86
C GLU A 52 3.33 -35.97 23.50
N VAL A 53 3.22 -36.83 22.49
CA VAL A 53 3.07 -36.41 21.09
C VAL A 53 1.83 -37.08 20.52
N CYS A 54 0.95 -36.29 19.91
CA CYS A 54 -0.22 -36.82 19.23
C CYS A 54 0.18 -37.78 18.09
N ILE A 55 -0.42 -38.97 18.08
CA ILE A 55 -0.22 -40.01 17.06
C ILE A 55 -1.57 -40.43 16.46
N ASN A 56 -1.55 -41.09 15.30
CA ASN A 56 -2.75 -41.60 14.61
C ASN A 56 -3.80 -40.52 14.31
N CYS A 57 -3.36 -39.28 14.08
CA CYS A 57 -4.17 -38.14 13.66
C CYS A 57 -4.96 -38.41 12.38
N GLN A 58 -4.36 -39.08 11.40
CA GLN A 58 -4.99 -39.36 10.11
C GLN A 58 -6.26 -40.21 10.25
N LYS A 59 -6.26 -41.17 11.19
CA LYS A 59 -7.38 -42.10 11.39
C LYS A 59 -8.42 -41.59 12.37
N SER A 60 -8.01 -40.84 13.40
CA SER A 60 -8.88 -40.54 14.54
C SER A 60 -9.46 -39.13 14.56
N HIS A 61 -8.80 -38.15 13.94
CA HIS A 61 -9.24 -36.75 14.04
C HIS A 61 -8.80 -35.87 12.86
N SER A 62 -8.55 -36.49 11.70
CA SER A 62 -8.15 -35.82 10.46
C SER A 62 -9.17 -34.79 9.98
N PHE A 63 -10.46 -35.08 10.17
CA PHE A 63 -11.56 -34.19 9.78
C PHE A 63 -11.58 -32.85 10.56
N CYS A 64 -11.07 -32.85 11.80
CA CYS A 64 -11.32 -31.74 12.73
C CYS A 64 -10.15 -30.76 12.87
N THR A 65 -8.92 -31.15 12.52
CA THR A 65 -7.73 -30.44 13.05
C THR A 65 -6.56 -30.23 12.07
N GLN A 66 -6.66 -30.64 10.81
CA GLN A 66 -5.54 -30.56 9.84
C GLN A 66 -4.19 -30.96 10.46
N HIS A 67 -4.18 -31.99 11.32
CA HIS A 67 -2.97 -32.39 12.03
C HIS A 67 -1.99 -33.09 11.08
N ASP A 68 -0.76 -32.60 11.07
CA ASP A 68 0.35 -33.19 10.34
C ASP A 68 1.25 -33.99 11.30
N GLU A 69 1.07 -35.31 11.35
CA GLU A 69 1.86 -36.23 12.18
C GLU A 69 3.36 -36.13 11.89
N LEU A 70 3.74 -35.85 10.64
CA LEU A 70 5.15 -35.74 10.25
C LEU A 70 5.79 -34.53 10.94
N ARG A 71 5.04 -33.42 11.08
CA ARG A 71 5.49 -32.25 11.84
C ARG A 71 5.74 -32.58 13.30
N TYR A 72 4.85 -33.33 13.94
CA TYR A 72 5.03 -33.75 15.34
C TYR A 72 6.26 -34.65 15.50
N ALA A 73 6.43 -35.62 14.60
CA ALA A 73 7.56 -36.54 14.65
C ALA A 73 8.90 -35.83 14.39
N LYS A 74 8.97 -34.98 13.36
CA LYS A 74 10.16 -34.17 13.08
C LYS A 74 10.52 -33.29 14.28
N LEU A 75 9.54 -32.58 14.82
CA LEU A 75 9.77 -31.70 15.96
C LEU A 75 10.28 -32.48 17.18
N TYR A 76 9.75 -33.69 17.44
CA TYR A 76 10.28 -34.54 18.50
C TYR A 76 11.74 -34.93 18.28
N HIS A 77 12.13 -35.33 17.06
CA HIS A 77 13.52 -35.69 16.76
C HIS A 77 14.46 -34.51 16.92
N ASP A 78 14.07 -33.32 16.42
CA ASP A 78 14.82 -32.07 16.61
C ASP A 78 15.01 -31.76 18.10
N PHE A 79 13.97 -31.95 18.91
CA PHE A 79 14.04 -31.80 20.36
C PHE A 79 14.94 -32.84 21.03
N LYS A 80 14.80 -34.10 20.65
CA LYS A 80 15.60 -35.19 21.21
C LYS A 80 17.09 -34.92 21.02
N GLU A 81 17.51 -34.63 19.80
CA GLU A 81 18.90 -34.32 19.47
C GLU A 81 19.40 -33.11 20.28
N ALA A 82 18.62 -32.03 20.30
CA ALA A 82 19.02 -30.81 21.00
C ALA A 82 19.06 -30.97 22.54
N VAL A 83 18.13 -31.72 23.13
CA VAL A 83 18.10 -32.00 24.57
C VAL A 83 19.26 -32.91 24.98
N GLU A 84 19.47 -34.01 24.25
CA GLU A 84 20.54 -34.98 24.54
C GLU A 84 21.93 -34.37 24.33
N ALA A 85 22.08 -33.42 23.40
CA ALA A 85 23.30 -32.63 23.23
C ALA A 85 23.52 -31.59 24.34
N ALA A 86 22.46 -30.90 24.79
CA ALA A 86 22.57 -29.79 25.75
C ALA A 86 22.61 -30.22 27.23
N ILE A 87 22.02 -31.37 27.56
CA ILE A 87 21.85 -31.84 28.94
C ILE A 87 22.52 -33.22 29.07
N PRO A 88 23.71 -33.29 29.71
CA PRO A 88 24.41 -34.56 29.92
C PRO A 88 23.55 -35.57 30.67
N ASN A 89 23.69 -36.85 30.34
CA ASN A 89 22.92 -37.96 30.92
C ASN A 89 21.40 -37.81 30.80
N SER A 90 20.90 -36.98 29.88
CA SER A 90 19.47 -36.94 29.58
C SER A 90 19.08 -38.05 28.61
N PHE A 91 17.83 -38.50 28.70
CA PHE A 91 17.26 -39.51 27.82
C PHE A 91 15.84 -39.11 27.46
N CYS A 92 15.58 -38.89 26.17
CA CYS A 92 14.26 -38.49 25.71
C CYS A 92 13.40 -39.70 25.35
N VAL A 93 12.17 -39.73 25.85
CA VAL A 93 11.18 -40.78 25.54
C VAL A 93 9.91 -40.14 25.01
N VAL A 94 9.26 -40.80 24.06
CA VAL A 94 7.98 -40.35 23.48
C VAL A 94 6.86 -41.32 23.84
N ASN A 95 5.76 -40.79 24.39
CA ASN A 95 4.54 -41.52 24.77
C ASN A 95 4.77 -42.75 25.67
N PHE A 96 5.93 -42.88 26.32
CA PHE A 96 6.32 -44.07 27.10
C PHE A 96 5.34 -44.40 28.23
N SER A 97 4.87 -43.37 28.94
CA SER A 97 3.94 -43.50 30.07
C SER A 97 2.48 -43.23 29.68
N THR A 98 2.22 -42.94 28.40
CA THR A 98 0.94 -42.41 27.93
C THR A 98 0.26 -43.39 26.99
N ASN A 99 -0.66 -44.19 27.53
CA ASN A 99 -1.41 -45.19 26.75
C ASN A 99 -2.24 -44.56 25.61
N LYS A 100 -2.74 -43.34 25.81
CA LYS A 100 -3.57 -42.60 24.87
C LYS A 100 -3.15 -41.13 24.85
N PRO A 101 -2.17 -40.75 24.00
CA PRO A 101 -1.77 -39.36 23.91
C PRO A 101 -2.95 -38.52 23.45
N SER A 102 -3.06 -37.34 24.02
CA SER A 102 -4.22 -36.50 23.78
C SER A 102 -4.17 -35.87 22.39
N ILE A 103 -5.36 -35.62 21.82
CA ILE A 103 -5.48 -35.06 20.48
C ILE A 103 -4.79 -33.68 20.43
N GLY A 104 -3.87 -33.52 19.49
CA GLY A 104 -3.09 -32.31 19.28
C GLY A 104 -2.05 -31.97 20.35
N ALA A 105 -1.77 -32.91 21.26
CA ALA A 105 -0.79 -32.74 22.31
C ALA A 105 0.64 -32.68 21.75
N PHE A 106 1.40 -31.73 22.30
CA PHE A 106 2.85 -31.73 22.31
C PHE A 106 3.24 -31.21 23.70
N GLU A 107 3.42 -32.15 24.64
CA GLU A 107 3.74 -31.86 26.04
C GLU A 107 5.18 -32.33 26.32
N ILE A 108 5.91 -31.55 27.10
CA ILE A 108 7.24 -31.93 27.60
C ILE A 108 7.16 -31.96 29.12
N THR A 109 7.51 -33.10 29.71
CA THR A 109 7.39 -33.35 31.14
C THR A 109 8.63 -34.01 31.72
N HIS A 110 8.89 -33.75 33.01
CA HIS A 110 9.92 -34.44 33.79
C HIS A 110 9.35 -34.72 35.19
N GLN A 111 9.43 -35.96 35.66
CA GLN A 111 8.88 -36.39 36.97
C GLN A 111 7.43 -35.91 37.21
N ASN A 112 6.56 -36.11 36.21
CA ASN A 112 5.14 -35.67 36.23
C ASN A 112 4.92 -34.16 36.32
N LYS A 113 5.97 -33.33 36.13
CA LYS A 113 5.85 -31.87 36.07
C LYS A 113 5.94 -31.41 34.61
N ILE A 114 4.98 -30.58 34.20
CA ILE A 114 4.92 -30.02 32.84
C ILE A 114 5.93 -28.88 32.72
N ILE A 115 6.84 -29.01 31.76
CA ILE A 115 7.79 -27.97 31.37
C ILE A 115 7.21 -27.14 30.21
N TYR A 116 6.54 -27.80 29.26
CA TYR A 116 5.87 -27.13 28.14
C TYR A 116 4.59 -27.88 27.77
N SER A 117 3.53 -27.12 27.48
CA SER A 117 2.27 -27.63 26.92
C SER A 117 1.86 -26.81 25.69
N LYS A 118 1.76 -27.47 24.53
CA LYS A 118 1.16 -26.90 23.33
C LYS A 118 -0.31 -26.56 23.53
N LYS A 119 -1.04 -27.35 24.31
CA LYS A 119 -2.46 -27.09 24.59
C LYS A 119 -2.66 -25.81 25.37
N ASN A 120 -1.77 -25.51 26.31
CA ASN A 120 -1.87 -24.30 27.10
C ASN A 120 -1.35 -23.06 26.36
N SER A 121 -0.32 -23.20 25.52
CA SER A 121 0.25 -22.09 24.75
C SER A 121 -0.49 -21.78 23.45
N GLY A 122 -1.17 -22.78 22.86
CA GLY A 122 -1.77 -22.69 21.54
C GLY A 122 -0.76 -22.74 20.38
N LEU A 123 0.54 -22.85 20.68
CA LEU A 123 1.63 -22.74 19.70
C LEU A 123 2.56 -23.95 19.76
N PHE A 124 3.24 -24.22 18.66
CA PHE A 124 4.34 -25.19 18.66
C PHE A 124 5.58 -24.56 19.32
N PRO A 125 6.30 -25.31 20.17
CA PRO A 125 7.50 -24.79 20.80
C PRO A 125 8.62 -24.59 19.78
N ALA A 126 9.40 -23.52 19.95
CA ALA A 126 10.68 -23.37 19.28
C ALA A 126 11.75 -24.18 20.03
N VAL A 127 12.58 -24.94 19.31
CA VAL A 127 13.50 -25.93 19.89
C VAL A 127 14.49 -25.28 20.86
N ALA A 128 15.34 -24.37 20.38
CA ALA A 128 16.38 -23.73 21.18
C ALA A 128 15.89 -23.09 22.52
N PRO A 129 14.91 -22.16 22.52
CA PRO A 129 14.46 -21.54 23.77
C PRO A 129 13.76 -22.53 24.71
N THR A 130 13.15 -23.59 24.17
CA THR A 130 12.51 -24.62 25.00
C THR A 130 13.55 -25.55 25.63
N VAL A 131 14.65 -25.86 24.94
CA VAL A 131 15.80 -26.58 25.52
C VAL A 131 16.43 -25.78 26.67
N ASP A 132 16.63 -24.47 26.49
CA ASP A 132 17.10 -23.59 27.56
C ASP A 132 16.13 -23.59 28.76
N ARG A 133 14.82 -23.64 28.50
CA ARG A 133 13.79 -23.76 29.54
C ARG A 133 13.89 -25.09 30.28
N ILE A 134 14.11 -26.21 29.58
CA ILE A 134 14.31 -27.54 30.20
C ILE A 134 15.55 -27.49 31.10
N LYS A 135 16.66 -26.92 30.64
CA LYS A 135 17.89 -26.80 31.42
C LYS A 135 17.66 -26.01 32.72
N ARG A 136 17.07 -24.81 32.62
CA ARG A 136 16.75 -23.99 33.81
C ARG A 136 15.78 -24.69 34.76
N PHE A 137 14.80 -25.42 34.22
CA PHE A 137 13.86 -26.21 35.02
C PHE A 137 14.60 -27.28 35.85
N LEU A 138 15.54 -28.00 35.23
CA LEU A 138 16.32 -29.03 35.92
C LEU A 138 17.24 -28.40 36.98
N ASP A 139 17.91 -27.29 36.65
CA ASP A 139 18.75 -26.55 37.60
C ASP A 139 17.93 -26.08 38.81
N ASP A 140 16.76 -25.48 38.58
CA ASP A 140 15.88 -25.01 39.65
C ASP A 140 15.32 -26.17 40.50
N LEU A 141 15.02 -27.30 39.87
CA LEU A 141 14.57 -28.51 40.55
C LEU A 141 15.67 -29.07 41.48
N GLN A 142 16.92 -29.13 41.00
CA GLN A 142 18.07 -29.59 41.79
C GLN A 142 18.38 -28.64 42.95
N ASN A 143 18.19 -27.34 42.75
CA ASN A 143 18.38 -26.31 43.78
C ASN A 143 17.20 -26.17 44.75
N GLY A 144 16.15 -27.01 44.62
CA GLY A 144 14.99 -26.98 45.51
C GLY A 144 14.09 -25.75 45.35
N LYS A 145 14.17 -25.03 44.22
CA LYS A 145 13.29 -23.90 43.93
C LYS A 145 11.89 -24.38 43.52
N ASP A 146 10.89 -23.51 43.68
CA ASP A 146 9.54 -23.83 43.23
C ASP A 146 9.44 -23.81 41.69
N VAL A 147 9.18 -24.99 41.13
CA VAL A 147 9.04 -25.20 39.68
C VAL A 147 7.58 -25.16 39.19
N LYS A 148 6.60 -24.88 40.06
CA LYS A 148 5.17 -24.82 39.66
C LYS A 148 4.89 -23.78 38.56
N GLY A 149 5.71 -22.74 38.47
CA GLY A 149 5.60 -21.70 37.44
C GLY A 149 6.13 -22.08 36.05
N TYR A 150 6.79 -23.24 35.92
CA TYR A 150 7.42 -23.65 34.66
C TYR A 150 6.47 -24.24 33.64
N ALA A 151 5.32 -24.78 34.03
CA ALA A 151 4.30 -25.09 33.04
C ALA A 151 3.97 -23.79 32.31
N THR A 152 3.75 -23.84 30.99
CA THR A 152 3.09 -22.76 30.27
C THR A 152 1.67 -22.63 30.85
N THR A 153 1.53 -22.09 32.07
CA THR A 153 0.34 -21.35 32.45
C THR A 153 0.26 -20.31 31.35
N LYS A 154 -0.79 -20.40 30.49
CA LYS A 154 -1.08 -19.45 29.37
C LYS A 154 -0.30 -18.22 29.67
N GLU A 155 0.83 -17.99 28.97
CA GLU A 155 1.83 -17.00 29.39
C GLU A 155 1.01 -15.90 30.01
N LYS A 156 1.15 -15.70 31.33
CA LYS A 156 0.66 -14.46 31.91
C LYS A 156 1.53 -13.45 31.17
N LYS A 157 1.13 -13.10 29.94
CA LYS A 157 1.05 -11.76 29.44
C LYS A 157 0.81 -11.04 30.74
N GLN A 158 1.79 -10.26 31.15
CA GLN A 158 1.47 -9.12 31.96
C GLN A 158 0.42 -8.37 31.12
N GLU A 159 -0.83 -8.85 31.15
CA GLU A 159 -1.98 -8.00 31.17
C GLU A 159 -1.61 -7.10 32.32
N LYS A 160 -1.04 -5.94 31.98
CA LYS A 160 -1.06 -4.76 32.83
C LYS A 160 -2.39 -4.88 33.57
N PRO A 161 -2.38 -4.93 34.92
CA PRO A 161 -3.55 -5.28 35.72
C PRO A 161 -4.74 -4.70 35.00
N ILE A 162 -5.63 -5.56 34.48
CA ILE A 162 -6.81 -5.08 33.78
C ILE A 162 -7.47 -4.22 34.84
N GLU A 163 -7.23 -2.91 34.77
CA GLU A 163 -8.04 -1.92 35.44
C GLU A 163 -9.41 -2.35 35.00
N LYS A 164 -10.17 -2.91 35.94
CA LYS A 164 -11.57 -3.23 35.73
C LYS A 164 -12.13 -1.87 35.35
N LYS A 165 -12.19 -1.58 34.05
CA LYS A 165 -12.78 -0.37 33.53
C LYS A 165 -14.21 -0.52 33.97
N SER A 166 -14.52 0.09 35.12
CA SER A 166 -15.85 0.14 35.66
C SER A 166 -16.70 0.59 34.49
N LYS A 167 -17.71 -0.20 34.12
CA LYS A 167 -18.61 0.19 33.06
C LYS A 167 -19.05 1.62 33.38
N PRO A 168 -18.85 2.60 32.47
CA PRO A 168 -19.15 3.99 32.75
C PRO A 168 -20.59 4.05 33.25
N THR A 169 -20.80 4.77 34.35
CA THR A 169 -22.15 4.99 34.87
C THR A 169 -23.00 5.61 33.78
N PHE A 170 -24.31 5.38 33.82
CA PHE A 170 -25.23 5.93 32.81
C PHE A 170 -25.07 7.46 32.64
N GLN A 171 -24.78 8.18 33.73
CA GLN A 171 -24.43 9.61 33.70
C GLN A 171 -23.15 9.92 32.91
N ALA A 172 -22.11 9.09 33.01
CA ALA A 172 -20.89 9.26 32.22
C ALA A 172 -21.14 9.00 30.72
N TYR A 173 -22.05 8.08 30.39
CA TYR A 173 -22.47 7.85 29.01
C TYR A 173 -23.25 9.04 28.42
N ILE A 174 -24.16 9.64 29.20
CA ILE A 174 -24.87 10.87 28.79
C ILE A 174 -23.87 11.99 28.51
N LYS A 175 -22.93 12.23 29.43
CA LYS A 175 -21.92 13.28 29.27
C LYS A 175 -21.03 13.08 28.04
N MET A 176 -20.62 11.84 27.76
CA MET A 176 -19.88 11.51 26.53
C MET A 176 -20.71 11.80 25.27
N LYS A 177 -22.01 11.52 25.29
CA LYS A 177 -22.90 11.78 24.16
C LYS A 177 -23.14 13.27 23.92
N GLU A 178 -23.29 14.05 24.99
CA GLU A 178 -23.37 15.52 24.91
C GLU A 178 -22.08 16.13 24.35
N GLU A 179 -20.92 15.64 24.80
CA GLU A 179 -19.61 16.11 24.30
C GLU A 179 -19.39 15.71 22.83
N GLU A 180 -19.82 14.52 22.42
CA GLU A 180 -19.79 14.08 21.02
C GLU A 180 -20.69 14.96 20.14
N PHE A 181 -21.86 15.34 20.63
CA PHE A 181 -22.78 16.22 19.91
C PHE A 181 -22.20 17.64 19.78
N ALA A 182 -21.68 18.21 20.88
CA ALA A 182 -21.02 19.52 20.88
C ALA A 182 -19.81 19.54 19.91
N ARG A 183 -19.04 18.45 19.85
CA ARG A 183 -17.92 18.32 18.91
C ARG A 183 -18.40 18.27 17.46
N GLN A 184 -19.49 17.57 17.16
CA GLN A 184 -20.07 17.57 15.81
C GLN A 184 -20.60 18.94 15.41
N GLU A 185 -21.21 19.67 16.35
CA GLU A 185 -21.70 21.03 16.11
C GLU A 185 -20.56 22.00 15.82
N ALA A 186 -19.49 21.97 16.62
CA ALA A 186 -18.28 22.77 16.38
C ALA A 186 -17.63 22.48 15.02
N ILE A 187 -17.60 21.21 14.59
CA ILE A 187 -17.08 20.84 13.25
C ILE A 187 -17.96 21.42 12.13
N ARG A 188 -19.29 21.44 12.30
CA ARG A 188 -20.20 22.05 11.31
C ARG A 188 -19.98 23.56 11.23
N GLU A 189 -19.87 24.24 12.37
CA GLU A 189 -19.63 25.67 12.42
C GLU A 189 -18.28 26.05 11.80
N GLU A 190 -17.22 25.27 12.08
CA GLU A 190 -15.90 25.49 11.47
C GLU A 190 -15.93 25.31 9.95
N ASN A 191 -16.63 24.29 9.46
CA ASN A 191 -16.79 24.06 8.02
C ASN A 191 -17.61 25.16 7.34
N GLU A 192 -18.66 25.66 8.00
CA GLU A 192 -19.44 26.80 7.49
C GLU A 192 -18.58 28.07 7.43
N ARG A 193 -17.73 28.31 8.43
CA ARG A 193 -16.81 29.45 8.43
C ARG A 193 -15.80 29.37 7.29
N LYS A 194 -15.19 28.20 7.08
CA LYS A 194 -14.24 27.98 5.97
C LYS A 194 -14.90 28.18 4.61
N ARG A 195 -16.16 27.75 4.46
CA ARG A 195 -16.92 27.96 3.22
C ARG A 195 -17.18 29.44 2.97
N LYS A 196 -17.61 30.20 3.98
CA LYS A 196 -17.81 31.66 3.87
C LYS A 196 -16.51 32.40 3.54
N GLU A 197 -15.41 32.01 4.17
CA GLU A 197 -14.08 32.57 3.89
C GLU A 197 -13.61 32.29 2.45
N GLN A 198 -13.90 31.09 1.93
CA GLN A 198 -13.62 30.74 0.54
C GLN A 198 -14.49 31.54 -0.43
N GLU A 199 -15.80 31.66 -0.18
CA GLU A 199 -16.71 32.45 -1.00
C GLU A 199 -16.28 33.94 -1.04
N GLU A 200 -15.86 34.52 0.10
CA GLU A 200 -15.33 35.90 0.15
C GLU A 200 -14.01 36.06 -0.63
N LYS A 201 -13.13 35.05 -0.57
CA LYS A 201 -11.86 35.06 -1.31
C LYS A 201 -12.10 34.98 -2.82
N GLU A 202 -12.99 34.11 -3.26
CA GLU A 202 -13.38 33.97 -4.66
C GLU A 202 -14.04 35.25 -5.19
N GLU A 203 -14.88 35.91 -4.38
CA GLU A 203 -15.47 37.20 -4.74
C GLU A 203 -14.41 38.31 -4.88
N LYS A 204 -13.47 38.41 -3.93
CA LYS A 204 -12.35 39.36 -4.02
C LYS A 204 -11.48 39.12 -5.25
N GLU A 205 -11.15 37.87 -5.55
CA GLU A 205 -10.37 37.52 -6.75
C GLU A 205 -11.13 37.87 -8.04
N ARG A 206 -12.45 37.65 -8.06
CA ARG A 206 -13.30 38.05 -9.19
C ARG A 206 -13.29 39.57 -9.38
N GLN A 207 -13.48 40.35 -8.32
CA GLN A 207 -13.44 41.81 -8.38
C GLN A 207 -12.07 42.34 -8.84
N GLU A 208 -10.98 41.69 -8.42
CA GLU A 208 -9.63 42.02 -8.88
C GLU A 208 -9.42 41.72 -10.36
N ARG A 209 -9.87 40.55 -10.84
CA ARG A 209 -9.84 40.19 -12.27
C ARG A 209 -10.62 41.19 -13.13
N GLU A 210 -11.82 41.58 -12.68
CA GLU A 210 -12.65 42.58 -13.38
C GLU A 210 -11.95 43.97 -13.42
N ARG A 211 -11.23 44.36 -12.36
CA ARG A 211 -10.42 45.60 -12.36
C ARG A 211 -9.25 45.53 -13.34
N ILE A 212 -8.51 44.43 -13.36
CA ILE A 212 -7.38 44.23 -14.29
C ILE A 212 -7.87 44.23 -15.74
N GLU A 213 -8.99 43.58 -16.03
CA GLU A 213 -9.59 43.56 -17.37
C GLU A 213 -10.03 44.97 -17.81
N ALA A 214 -10.66 45.74 -16.93
CA ALA A 214 -11.06 47.12 -17.21
C ALA A 214 -9.83 48.04 -17.45
N GLU A 215 -8.75 47.86 -16.69
CA GLU A 215 -7.51 48.62 -16.89
C GLU A 215 -6.83 48.27 -18.22
N ASN A 216 -6.75 46.98 -18.56
CA ASN A 216 -6.18 46.52 -19.82
C ASN A 216 -7.00 47.02 -21.02
N LYS A 217 -8.34 47.03 -20.91
CA LYS A 217 -9.22 47.58 -21.93
C LYS A 217 -8.96 49.08 -22.14
N LYS A 218 -8.82 49.86 -21.07
CA LYS A 218 -8.48 51.29 -21.16
C LYS A 218 -7.12 51.52 -21.82
N LYS A 219 -6.10 50.73 -21.48
CA LYS A 219 -4.78 50.81 -22.12
C LYS A 219 -4.85 50.49 -23.61
N ALA A 220 -5.61 49.47 -24.00
CA ALA A 220 -5.80 49.10 -25.41
C ALA A 220 -6.55 50.21 -26.19
N GLU A 221 -7.57 50.83 -25.60
CA GLU A 221 -8.29 51.97 -26.20
C GLU A 221 -7.38 53.20 -26.37
N GLU A 222 -6.54 53.51 -25.37
CA GLU A 222 -5.58 54.61 -25.45
C GLU A 222 -4.50 54.35 -26.52
N GLU A 223 -3.98 53.13 -26.62
CA GLU A 223 -3.01 52.75 -27.65
C GLU A 223 -3.62 52.80 -29.06
N ALA A 224 -4.87 52.34 -29.22
CA ALA A 224 -5.60 52.44 -30.48
C ALA A 224 -5.85 53.91 -30.89
N ALA A 225 -6.18 54.77 -29.93
CA ALA A 225 -6.34 56.21 -30.16
C ALA A 225 -5.02 56.87 -30.61
N LYS A 226 -3.90 56.55 -29.96
CA LYS A 226 -2.56 57.04 -30.35
C LYS A 226 -2.17 56.59 -31.76
N LYS A 227 -2.40 55.31 -32.09
CA LYS A 227 -2.15 54.78 -33.44
C LYS A 227 -3.00 55.48 -34.50
N ALA A 228 -4.27 55.74 -34.21
CA ALA A 228 -5.16 56.46 -35.14
C ALA A 228 -4.75 57.94 -35.34
N GLU A 229 -4.23 58.59 -34.30
CA GLU A 229 -3.68 59.96 -34.39
C GLU A 229 -2.38 59.98 -35.20
N GLU A 230 -1.46 59.03 -34.96
CA GLU A 230 -0.23 58.90 -35.73
C GLU A 230 -0.50 58.62 -37.22
N GLU A 231 -1.50 57.78 -37.54
CA GLU A 231 -1.90 57.51 -38.93
C GLU A 231 -2.48 58.76 -39.61
N LYS A 232 -3.24 59.60 -38.88
CA LYS A 232 -3.74 60.87 -39.41
C LYS A 232 -2.62 61.86 -39.71
N LEU A 233 -1.64 61.99 -38.82
CA LEU A 233 -0.46 62.83 -39.03
C LEU A 233 0.35 62.38 -40.26
N LYS A 234 0.57 61.07 -40.42
CA LYS A 234 1.25 60.51 -41.59
C LYS A 234 0.50 60.80 -42.89
N LYS A 235 -0.84 60.68 -42.92
CA LYS A 235 -1.64 61.03 -44.10
C LYS A 235 -1.58 62.52 -44.43
N GLU A 236 -1.64 63.39 -43.42
CA GLU A 236 -1.54 64.84 -43.64
C GLU A 236 -0.15 65.25 -44.19
N GLU A 237 0.92 64.60 -43.72
CA GLU A 237 2.27 64.80 -44.24
C GLU A 237 2.41 64.29 -45.68
N GLU A 238 1.86 63.10 -45.98
CA GLU A 238 1.84 62.54 -47.34
C GLU A 238 1.06 63.45 -48.30
N ASP A 239 -0.08 63.99 -47.87
CA ASP A 239 -0.89 64.93 -48.66
C ASP A 239 -0.15 66.26 -48.89
N LYS A 240 0.61 66.77 -47.91
CA LYS A 240 1.48 67.95 -48.07
C LYS A 240 2.60 67.70 -49.07
N ILE A 241 3.26 66.55 -48.99
CA ILE A 241 4.32 66.16 -49.94
C ILE A 241 3.74 66.07 -51.36
N LYS A 242 2.58 65.41 -51.54
CA LYS A 242 1.90 65.32 -52.83
C LYS A 242 1.49 66.70 -53.38
N ALA A 243 1.00 67.59 -52.52
CA ALA A 243 0.66 68.96 -52.91
C ALA A 243 1.90 69.77 -53.34
N GLU A 244 3.02 69.62 -52.64
CA GLU A 244 4.29 70.29 -52.98
C GLU A 244 4.89 69.72 -54.28
N GLU A 245 4.81 68.40 -54.48
CA GLU A 245 5.25 67.74 -55.71
C GLU A 245 4.37 68.11 -56.90
N ALA A 246 3.05 68.26 -56.70
CA ALA A 246 2.13 68.77 -57.71
C ALA A 246 2.38 70.25 -58.03
N ALA A 247 2.72 71.07 -57.03
CA ALA A 247 3.11 72.46 -57.23
C ALA A 247 4.43 72.58 -58.01
N LYS A 248 5.44 71.75 -57.69
CA LYS A 248 6.70 71.66 -58.45
C LYS A 248 6.47 71.17 -59.89
N LYS A 249 5.63 70.15 -60.10
CA LYS A 249 5.23 69.71 -61.45
C LYS A 249 4.45 70.78 -62.22
N ALA A 250 3.62 71.59 -61.55
CA ALA A 250 2.94 72.72 -62.17
C ALA A 250 3.90 73.89 -62.51
N GLU A 251 4.99 74.04 -61.76
CA GLU A 251 6.07 74.99 -62.06
C GLU A 251 6.97 74.49 -63.20
N GLU A 252 7.31 73.20 -63.23
CA GLU A 252 8.01 72.55 -64.36
C GLU A 252 7.18 72.56 -65.64
N ALA A 253 5.85 72.39 -65.55
CA ALA A 253 4.95 72.48 -66.70
C ALA A 253 4.82 73.90 -67.28
N LYS A 254 5.25 74.95 -66.55
CA LYS A 254 5.37 76.32 -67.10
C LYS A 254 6.68 76.56 -67.87
N ASN A 255 7.67 75.66 -67.76
CA ASN A 255 8.98 75.80 -68.41
C ASN A 255 9.21 74.82 -69.58
N ASN A 256 8.24 73.97 -69.94
CA ASN A 256 8.39 73.09 -71.10
C ASN A 256 7.03 72.67 -71.71
N PRO A 257 6.59 73.25 -72.83
CA PRO A 257 5.39 72.81 -73.51
C PRO A 257 5.77 71.89 -74.68
N GLN A 258 5.83 70.57 -74.47
CA GLN A 258 5.63 69.65 -75.60
C GLN A 258 5.30 68.21 -75.21
N ASN A 259 4.35 67.67 -75.99
CA ASN A 259 3.93 66.29 -76.18
C ASN A 259 2.84 65.68 -75.27
N GLN A 260 1.61 65.86 -75.78
CA GLN A 260 0.50 64.89 -75.77
C GLN A 260 0.83 63.61 -76.56
N GLU A 261 -0.09 62.64 -76.46
CA GLU A 261 -0.14 61.28 -77.05
C GLU A 261 0.43 60.24 -76.10
N GLY A 262 -0.35 59.38 -75.43
CA GLY A 262 -1.59 58.73 -75.81
C GLY A 262 -1.35 57.22 -75.64
N GLU A 263 -2.21 56.48 -74.93
CA GLU A 263 -2.58 55.10 -75.25
C GLU A 263 -3.46 54.45 -74.17
N LYS A 264 -4.20 53.45 -74.65
CA LYS A 264 -5.41 52.82 -74.12
C LYS A 264 -5.16 51.78 -73.03
N PRO A 265 -6.20 51.41 -72.26
CA PRO A 265 -6.09 50.47 -71.15
C PRO A 265 -6.02 49.02 -71.66
N ASN A 266 -5.07 48.25 -71.12
CA ASN A 266 -4.94 46.81 -71.37
C ASN A 266 -5.52 46.04 -70.18
N GLU A 267 -6.51 45.20 -70.48
CA GLU A 267 -7.14 44.24 -69.59
C GLU A 267 -6.21 43.06 -69.25
N GLN A 268 -6.35 42.56 -68.01
CA GLN A 268 -6.05 41.19 -67.53
C GLN A 268 -4.56 40.77 -67.40
N PRO A 269 -4.19 39.74 -66.58
CA PRO A 269 -5.02 38.62 -66.09
C PRO A 269 -4.84 38.15 -64.62
N GLN A 270 -5.79 37.31 -64.21
CA GLN A 270 -5.76 36.07 -63.39
C GLN A 270 -4.64 35.76 -62.36
N GLY A 271 -5.09 35.07 -61.29
CA GLY A 271 -4.31 34.16 -60.43
C GLY A 271 -4.17 34.71 -58.99
N GLU A 272 -4.39 34.00 -57.89
CA GLU A 272 -4.38 32.58 -57.59
C GLU A 272 -5.17 32.31 -56.29
N LYS A 273 -5.80 31.14 -56.23
CA LYS A 273 -6.14 30.38 -55.01
C LYS A 273 -4.88 29.60 -54.57
N PRO A 274 -4.67 29.18 -53.31
CA PRO A 274 -5.38 28.00 -52.77
C PRO A 274 -5.65 28.05 -51.23
N ALA A 275 -6.68 27.33 -50.74
CA ALA A 275 -6.62 26.12 -49.87
C ALA A 275 -5.83 26.33 -48.55
N GLN A 276 -6.33 26.05 -47.34
CA GLN A 276 -7.28 25.07 -46.84
C GLN A 276 -8.13 25.66 -45.72
#